data_AF-A0A7T0C2N4-F1
#
_entry.id   AF-A0A7T0C2N4-F1
#
_cell.length_a   1.000
_cell.length_b   1.000
_cell.length_c   1.000
_cell.angle_alpha   90.00
_cell.angle_beta   90.00
_cell.angle_gamma   90.00
#
_symmetry.space_group_name_H-M   'P 1'
#
loop_
_entity.id
_entity.type
_entity.pdbx_description
1 polymer ?
#
loop_
_entity_poly.entity_id
_entity_poly.type
_entity_poly.pdbx_seq_one_letter_code
_entity_poly.pdbx_strand_id
1 'polypeptide(L)'
;MNKVISALGVMFLAGFISLPQAGAEEVADVSMCTAITNPLEKNLCLALHPIKNPQNRYQHKDHSIYYCSLMQYQKDRDMMNFCTAVVQSDPGMCSNIGDTKLEKICVSCSEKDKELGKECLNPRQ
;
A
#
# COMPACT_ATOMS: atom_id res chain seq x y z
N MET A 1 29.12 -71.22 13.28
CA MET A 1 28.82 -70.43 14.50
C MET A 1 28.72 -68.97 14.09
N ASN A 2 27.50 -68.44 14.08
CA ASN A 2 27.20 -67.03 13.88
C ASN A 2 27.73 -66.19 15.04
N LYS A 3 28.20 -64.96 14.77
CA LYS A 3 27.85 -63.73 15.52
C LYS A 3 28.41 -62.50 14.80
N VAL A 4 27.56 -61.84 14.01
CA VAL A 4 26.96 -60.50 14.25
C VAL A 4 27.99 -59.35 14.14
N ILE A 5 27.98 -58.68 12.98
CA ILE A 5 28.60 -57.38 12.73
C ILE A 5 27.73 -56.32 13.41
N SER A 6 28.29 -55.57 14.36
CA SER A 6 27.56 -54.54 15.10
C SER A 6 27.79 -53.16 14.50
N ALA A 7 26.69 -52.64 13.95
CA ALA A 7 26.20 -51.26 13.96
C ALA A 7 27.10 -50.12 13.43
N LEU A 8 26.67 -49.62 12.26
CA LEU A 8 26.74 -48.22 11.86
C LEU A 8 26.39 -47.28 13.03
N GLY A 9 27.36 -46.45 13.46
CA GLY A 9 27.09 -45.25 14.24
C GLY A 9 26.89 -44.08 13.30
N VAL A 10 25.64 -43.78 12.94
CA VAL A 10 25.27 -42.58 12.18
C VAL A 10 25.54 -41.35 13.04
N MET A 11 26.41 -40.46 12.55
CA MET A 11 26.56 -39.10 13.07
C MET A 11 25.22 -38.36 12.94
N PHE A 12 24.61 -38.00 14.06
CA PHE A 12 23.63 -36.91 14.11
C PHE A 12 24.22 -35.79 14.96
N LEU A 13 24.86 -34.84 14.29
CA LEU A 13 25.22 -33.55 14.88
C LEU A 13 23.92 -32.83 15.28
N ALA A 14 23.72 -32.66 16.59
CA ALA A 14 22.71 -31.77 17.13
C ALA A 14 23.08 -30.32 16.77
N GLY A 15 22.29 -29.72 15.88
CA GLY A 15 22.46 -28.34 15.44
C GLY A 15 21.10 -27.70 15.19
N PHE A 16 20.25 -27.62 16.22
CA PHE A 16 19.12 -26.71 16.18
C PHE A 16 19.63 -25.30 16.44
N ILE A 17 20.06 -24.62 15.38
CA ILE A 17 20.23 -23.17 15.40
C ILE A 17 18.82 -22.59 15.45
N SER A 18 18.40 -22.10 16.62
CA SER A 18 17.21 -21.26 16.74
C SER A 18 17.44 -20.02 15.89
N LEU A 19 16.76 -19.93 14.75
CA LEU A 19 16.64 -18.69 14.00
C LEU A 19 15.74 -17.74 14.80
N PRO A 20 16.22 -16.57 15.26
CA PRO A 20 15.33 -15.54 15.74
C PRO A 20 14.76 -14.86 14.49
N GLN A 21 13.61 -15.35 13.99
CA GLN A 21 12.90 -14.58 12.97
C GLN A 21 12.13 -13.48 13.69
N ALA A 22 12.84 -12.36 13.78
CA ALA A 22 12.35 -11.06 14.18
C ALA A 22 10.99 -10.75 13.53
N GLY A 23 10.09 -10.22 14.36
CA GLY A 23 8.96 -9.36 13.99
C GLY A 23 8.13 -9.79 12.78
N ALA A 24 6.97 -10.41 13.03
CA ALA A 24 5.86 -10.31 12.10
C ALA A 24 5.53 -8.81 11.94
N GLU A 25 5.95 -8.28 10.81
CA GLU A 25 5.84 -6.89 10.40
C GLU A 25 4.36 -6.48 10.30
N GLU A 26 4.06 -5.30 10.84
CA GLU A 26 2.75 -4.65 10.74
C GLU A 26 2.39 -4.43 9.27
N VAL A 27 1.60 -5.35 8.70
CA VAL A 27 0.95 -5.15 7.41
C VAL A 27 0.08 -3.91 7.57
N ALA A 28 0.40 -2.83 6.86
CA ALA A 28 -0.48 -1.67 6.78
C ALA A 28 -1.88 -2.17 6.41
N ASP A 29 -2.83 -2.01 7.33
CA ASP A 29 -4.09 -2.73 7.28
C ASP A 29 -5.02 -2.12 6.22
N VAL A 30 -4.84 -2.54 4.98
CA VAL A 30 -5.68 -2.18 3.84
C VAL A 30 -7.13 -2.68 4.02
N SER A 31 -7.42 -3.46 5.07
CA SER A 31 -8.79 -3.87 5.41
C SER A 31 -9.71 -2.66 5.57
N MET A 32 -9.20 -1.51 6.02
CA MET A 32 -9.99 -0.29 6.16
C MET A 32 -10.58 0.19 4.82
N CYS A 33 -9.90 -0.06 3.70
CA CYS A 33 -10.39 0.30 2.37
C CYS A 33 -11.40 -0.72 1.81
N THR A 34 -11.48 -1.93 2.39
CA THR A 34 -12.34 -3.01 1.85
C THR A 34 -13.83 -2.75 2.07
N ALA A 35 -14.18 -2.07 3.17
CA ALA A 35 -15.56 -1.73 3.51
C ALA A 35 -16.14 -0.59 2.65
N ILE A 36 -15.31 0.13 1.89
CA ILE A 36 -15.73 1.24 1.03
C ILE A 36 -16.42 0.67 -0.22
N THR A 37 -17.67 1.07 -0.43
CA THR A 37 -18.50 0.61 -1.56
C THR A 37 -18.39 1.51 -2.78
N ASN A 38 -18.14 2.81 -2.60
CA ASN A 38 -17.91 3.72 -3.70
C ASN A 38 -16.55 3.41 -4.37
N PRO A 39 -16.52 3.13 -5.68
CA PRO A 39 -15.29 2.70 -6.35
C PRO A 39 -14.21 3.79 -6.38
N LEU A 40 -14.60 5.06 -6.44
CA LEU A 40 -13.69 6.20 -6.46
C LEU A 40 -13.01 6.37 -5.10
N GLU A 41 -13.79 6.40 -4.02
CA GLU A 41 -13.30 6.50 -2.66
C GLU A 41 -12.43 5.29 -2.28
N LYS A 42 -12.83 4.09 -2.72
CA LYS A 42 -12.06 2.87 -2.49
C LYS A 42 -10.70 2.95 -3.17
N ASN A 43 -10.65 3.34 -4.44
CA ASN A 43 -9.39 3.50 -5.17
C ASN A 43 -8.50 4.58 -4.53
N LEU A 44 -9.08 5.67 -4.04
CA LEU A 44 -8.33 6.71 -3.33
C LEU A 44 -7.71 6.17 -2.05
N CYS A 45 -8.51 5.47 -1.24
CA CYS A 45 -8.04 4.83 -0.02
C CYS A 45 -6.87 3.87 -0.32
N LEU A 46 -7.02 3.00 -1.32
CA LEU A 46 -5.96 2.07 -1.72
C LEU A 46 -4.68 2.79 -2.19
N ALA A 47 -4.82 3.92 -2.88
CA ALA A 47 -3.67 4.71 -3.34
C ALA A 47 -2.92 5.39 -2.18
N LEU A 48 -3.63 5.85 -1.16
CA LEU A 48 -3.06 6.63 -0.05
C LEU A 48 -2.51 5.78 1.10
N HIS A 49 -2.81 4.49 1.15
CA HIS A 49 -2.35 3.58 2.20
C HIS A 49 -1.24 2.66 1.68
N PRO A 50 0.03 2.98 1.92
CA PRO A 50 1.15 2.19 1.43
C PRO A 50 1.19 0.81 2.11
N ILE A 51 1.24 -0.25 1.30
CA ILE A 51 1.39 -1.62 1.78
C ILE A 51 2.89 -1.89 2.02
N LYS A 52 3.32 -1.98 3.28
CA LYS A 52 4.73 -2.18 3.66
C LYS A 52 5.32 -3.47 3.07
N ASN A 53 4.54 -4.56 3.09
CA ASN A 53 4.91 -5.88 2.56
C ASN A 53 3.85 -6.44 1.62
N PRO A 54 3.84 -6.01 0.35
CA PRO A 54 2.83 -6.47 -0.60
C PRO A 54 3.03 -7.95 -0.96
N GLN A 55 1.93 -8.71 -0.96
CA GLN A 55 1.96 -10.16 -1.26
C GLN A 55 2.35 -10.44 -2.72
N ASN A 56 2.12 -9.47 -3.59
CA ASN A 56 2.54 -9.52 -4.99
C ASN A 56 2.87 -8.12 -5.48
N ARG A 57 3.55 -8.04 -6.64
CA ARG A 57 3.98 -6.75 -7.18
C ARG A 57 2.85 -5.74 -7.26
N TYR A 58 1.63 -6.14 -7.66
CA TYR A 58 0.46 -5.28 -7.89
C TYR A 58 -0.08 -4.55 -6.66
N GLN A 59 0.43 -4.88 -5.47
CA GLN A 59 0.04 -4.27 -4.20
C GLN A 59 1.11 -3.31 -3.64
N HIS A 60 2.25 -3.12 -4.32
CA HIS A 60 3.30 -2.20 -3.85
C HIS A 60 2.85 -0.73 -3.87
N LYS A 61 3.48 0.17 -3.08
CA LYS A 61 3.24 1.63 -3.10
C LYS A 61 3.38 2.23 -4.51
N ASP A 62 4.19 1.63 -5.37
CA ASP A 62 4.30 2.05 -6.78
C ASP A 62 3.01 1.77 -7.60
N HIS A 63 2.06 1.00 -7.06
CA HIS A 63 0.72 0.79 -7.61
C HIS A 63 -0.29 1.81 -7.09
N SER A 64 0.08 2.75 -6.21
CA SER A 64 -0.80 3.87 -5.87
C SER A 64 -1.22 4.63 -7.13
N ILE A 65 -0.30 4.79 -8.09
CA ILE A 65 -0.58 5.39 -9.41
C ILE A 65 -1.57 4.54 -10.23
N TYR A 66 -1.48 3.21 -10.15
CA TYR A 66 -2.47 2.32 -10.77
C TYR A 66 -3.87 2.59 -10.22
N TYR A 67 -4.05 2.64 -8.90
CA TYR A 67 -5.35 2.96 -8.31
C TYR A 67 -5.84 4.37 -8.68
N CYS A 68 -4.96 5.37 -8.74
CA CYS A 68 -5.32 6.69 -9.25
C CYS A 68 -5.83 6.63 -10.71
N SER A 69 -5.16 5.87 -11.57
CA SER A 69 -5.59 5.69 -12.97
C SER A 69 -6.97 5.05 -13.10
N LEU A 70 -7.37 4.21 -12.14
CA LEU A 70 -8.69 3.57 -12.17
C LEU A 70 -9.84 4.58 -12.02
N MET A 71 -9.58 5.74 -11.41
CA MET A 71 -10.56 6.83 -11.30
C MET A 71 -10.90 7.45 -12.66
N GLN A 72 -9.96 7.43 -13.61
CA GLN A 72 -10.24 7.83 -14.98
C GLN A 72 -11.27 6.91 -15.65
N TYR A 73 -11.22 5.60 -15.40
CA TYR A 73 -12.23 4.67 -15.92
C TYR A 73 -13.62 4.95 -15.33
N GLN A 74 -13.68 5.54 -14.13
CA GLN A 74 -14.92 6.06 -13.51
C GLN A 74 -15.34 7.44 -14.05
N LYS A 75 -14.67 7.94 -15.10
CA LYS A 75 -14.89 9.24 -15.75
C LYS A 75 -14.66 10.45 -14.84
N ASP A 76 -13.82 10.31 -13.81
CA ASP A 76 -13.51 11.40 -12.88
C ASP A 76 -12.05 11.85 -13.02
N ARG A 77 -11.81 12.79 -13.94
CA ARG A 77 -10.47 13.32 -14.23
C ARG A 77 -9.90 14.13 -13.08
N ASP A 78 -10.74 14.90 -12.41
CA ASP A 78 -10.33 15.74 -11.28
C ASP A 78 -9.85 14.88 -10.10
N MET A 79 -10.56 13.78 -9.80
CA MET A 79 -10.11 12.86 -8.76
C MET A 79 -8.87 12.05 -9.15
N MET A 80 -8.72 11.69 -10.42
CA MET A 80 -7.48 11.10 -10.92
C MET A 80 -6.29 12.05 -10.71
N ASN A 81 -6.45 13.33 -11.06
CA ASN A 81 -5.42 14.37 -10.89
C ASN A 81 -5.12 14.61 -9.40
N PHE A 82 -6.16 14.72 -8.56
CA PHE A 82 -6.04 14.80 -7.10
C PHE A 82 -5.20 13.65 -6.53
N CYS A 83 -5.60 12.41 -6.82
CA CYS A 83 -4.94 11.22 -6.30
C CYS A 83 -3.47 11.18 -6.72
N THR A 84 -3.20 11.49 -7.98
CA THR A 84 -1.84 11.46 -8.54
C THR A 84 -0.94 12.52 -7.89
N ALA A 85 -1.44 13.73 -7.71
CA ALA A 85 -0.73 14.82 -7.05
C ALA A 85 -0.33 14.46 -5.61
N VAL A 86 -1.27 13.92 -4.84
CA VAL A 86 -1.06 13.55 -3.44
C VAL A 86 -0.05 12.40 -3.32
N VAL A 87 -0.23 11.33 -4.11
CA VAL A 87 0.67 10.16 -4.10
C VAL A 87 2.11 10.53 -4.47
N GLN A 88 2.29 11.45 -5.43
CA GLN A 88 3.60 11.90 -5.87
C GLN A 88 4.16 13.05 -5.01
N SER A 89 3.36 13.59 -4.09
CA SER A 89 3.69 14.79 -3.32
C SER A 89 4.10 15.96 -4.23
N ASP A 90 3.31 16.17 -5.30
CA ASP A 90 3.51 17.23 -6.29
C ASP A 90 2.26 18.13 -6.37
N PRO A 91 2.23 19.24 -5.62
CA PRO A 91 1.11 20.18 -5.64
C PRO A 91 0.96 20.90 -7.00
N GLY A 92 2.00 20.91 -7.85
CA GLY A 92 1.91 21.49 -9.19
C GLY A 92 0.93 20.74 -10.09
N MET A 93 0.70 19.45 -9.84
CA MET A 93 -0.27 18.66 -10.61
C MET A 93 -1.73 19.06 -10.34
N CYS A 94 -2.00 19.69 -9.19
CA CYS A 94 -3.34 20.11 -8.78
C CYS A 94 -3.96 21.16 -9.70
N SER A 95 -3.16 21.92 -10.45
CA SER A 95 -3.66 22.94 -11.39
C SER A 95 -4.48 22.35 -12.57
N ASN A 96 -4.47 21.03 -12.73
CA ASN A 96 -5.26 20.32 -13.74
C ASN A 96 -6.67 19.93 -13.23
N ILE A 97 -7.07 20.38 -12.04
CA ILE A 97 -8.38 20.11 -11.44
C ILE A 97 -9.32 21.27 -11.76
N GLY A 98 -10.49 20.98 -12.33
CA GLY A 98 -11.50 22.00 -12.66
C GLY A 98 -12.32 22.46 -11.45
N ASP A 99 -12.55 21.56 -10.48
CA ASP A 99 -13.22 21.91 -9.23
C ASP A 99 -12.30 22.71 -8.28
N THR A 100 -12.62 24.00 -8.11
CA THR A 100 -11.82 24.92 -7.28
C THR A 100 -11.77 24.58 -5.79
N LYS A 101 -12.76 23.86 -5.22
CA LYS A 101 -12.72 23.40 -3.83
C LYS A 101 -11.74 22.24 -3.73
N LEU A 102 -11.85 21.28 -4.63
CA LEU A 102 -10.99 20.12 -4.72
C LEU A 102 -9.54 20.48 -5.04
N GLU A 103 -9.30 21.47 -5.90
CA GLU A 103 -7.97 22.00 -6.19
C GLU A 103 -7.26 22.49 -4.92
N LYS A 104 -7.95 23.27 -4.07
CA LYS A 104 -7.38 23.77 -2.82
C LYS A 104 -7.04 22.64 -1.84
N ILE A 105 -7.92 21.66 -1.73
CA ILE A 105 -7.67 20.45 -0.92
C ILE A 105 -6.50 19.65 -1.51
N CYS A 106 -6.40 19.55 -2.84
CA CYS A 106 -5.30 18.87 -3.51
C CYS A 106 -3.96 19.51 -3.14
N VAL A 107 -3.87 20.85 -3.26
CA VAL A 107 -2.64 21.58 -2.93
C VAL A 107 -2.25 21.32 -1.48
N SER A 108 -3.21 21.39 -0.55
CA SER A 108 -2.92 21.14 0.86
C SER A 108 -2.49 19.70 1.13
N CYS A 109 -3.07 18.71 0.44
CA CYS A 109 -2.78 17.29 0.65
C CYS A 109 -1.52 16.80 -0.07
N SER A 110 -0.99 17.56 -1.04
CA SER A 110 0.17 17.17 -1.86
C SER A 110 1.49 17.78 -1.38
N GLU A 111 1.47 18.54 -0.28
CA GLU A 111 2.69 19.05 0.35
C GLU A 111 3.55 17.91 0.90
N LYS A 112 4.86 17.99 0.69
CA LYS A 112 5.82 16.99 1.20
C LYS A 112 5.80 16.96 2.73
N ASP A 113 6.00 15.76 3.28
CA ASP A 113 6.13 15.50 4.72
C ASP A 113 4.90 15.88 5.58
N LYS A 114 3.75 16.09 4.94
CA LYS A 114 2.50 16.37 5.63
C LYS A 114 1.73 15.10 5.93
N GLU A 115 1.22 15.01 7.16
CA GLU A 115 0.25 13.97 7.51
C GLU A 115 -1.08 14.22 6.79
N LEU A 116 -1.61 13.18 6.15
CA LEU A 116 -2.86 13.26 5.43
C LEU A 116 -4.03 13.37 6.42
N GLY A 117 -4.70 14.53 6.40
CA GLY A 117 -5.92 14.77 7.16
C GLY A 117 -7.14 14.04 6.57
N LYS A 118 -8.26 14.08 7.30
CA LYS A 118 -9.54 13.47 6.87
C LYS A 118 -10.02 14.00 5.52
N GLU A 119 -9.78 15.29 5.26
CA GLU A 119 -10.07 15.95 3.98
C GLU A 119 -9.30 15.35 2.80
N CYS A 120 -8.11 14.77 3.02
CA CYS A 120 -7.36 14.10 1.96
C CYS A 120 -7.90 12.70 1.65
N LEU A 121 -8.52 12.05 2.65
CA LEU A 121 -9.11 10.72 2.53
C LEU A 121 -10.53 10.77 1.95
N ASN A 122 -11.24 11.88 2.14
CA ASN A 122 -12.53 12.13 1.52
C ASN A 122 -12.69 13.61 1.10
N PRO A 123 -12.11 14.00 -0.05
CA PRO A 123 -12.03 15.41 -0.45
C PRO A 123 -13.33 15.98 -1.03
N ARG A 124 -14.37 15.15 -1.18
CA ARG A 124 -15.66 15.53 -1.78
C ARG A 124 -16.84 15.48 -0.81
N GLN A 125 -16.58 15.24 0.48
CA GLN A 125 -17.58 15.48 1.52
C GLN A 125 -17.90 16.97 1.73
#